data_AF-A0A7C1D510-F1
#
_entry.id   AF-A0A7C1D510-F1
#
_cell.length_a   1.000
_cell.length_b   1.000
_cell.length_c   1.000
_cell.angle_alpha   90.00
_cell.angle_beta   90.00
_cell.angle_gamma   90.00
#
_symmetry.space_group_name_H-M   'P 1'
#
loop_
_entity.id
_entity.type
_entity.pdbx_description
1 polymer ?
#
loop_
_entity_poly.entity_id
_entity_poly.type
_entity_poly.pdbx_seq_one_letter_code
_entity_poly.pdbx_strand_id
1 'polypeptide(L)'
;MKQISIFGLIIIISLSFYFCDKGNSINGLKIPGGAYAHSGFDSTGVEIVTGWIKIIFDDSATISGEWQLDKIGDPKNIGPQVGSGSLKGNLENNQLFLNLNPGYVDNNVFLTCPYDDQKLMGKWEYAGFPGIINFGTFVAEKK
;
A
#
# COMPACT_ATOMS: atom_id res chain seq x y z
N MET A 1 -52.60 38.90 29.23
CA MET A 1 -53.08 38.17 28.04
C MET A 1 -51.88 37.66 27.25
N LYS A 2 -51.91 36.37 26.94
CA LYS A 2 -51.09 35.59 25.99
C LYS A 2 -49.60 35.33 26.31
N GLN A 3 -49.41 34.08 26.74
CA GLN A 3 -48.19 33.27 26.63
C GLN A 3 -47.64 33.23 25.20
N ILE A 4 -46.32 33.16 25.05
CA ILE A 4 -45.67 32.42 23.96
C ILE A 4 -44.46 31.68 24.57
N SER A 5 -44.63 30.38 24.78
CA SER A 5 -43.55 29.40 24.89
C SER A 5 -43.05 29.06 23.49
N ILE A 6 -41.74 29.04 23.26
CA ILE A 6 -41.13 28.24 22.19
C ILE A 6 -39.89 27.54 22.75
N PHE A 7 -40.05 26.22 22.91
CA PHE A 7 -39.00 25.23 23.10
C PHE A 7 -38.17 25.09 21.80
N GLY A 8 -36.88 24.81 21.93
CA GLY A 8 -36.02 24.46 20.81
C GLY A 8 -34.65 23.98 21.25
N LEU A 9 -34.62 22.91 22.06
CA LEU A 9 -33.40 22.21 22.47
C LEU A 9 -32.84 21.43 21.27
N ILE A 10 -31.77 21.92 20.65
CA ILE A 10 -31.06 21.20 19.58
C ILE A 10 -30.04 20.25 20.23
N ILE A 11 -30.41 18.98 20.34
CA ILE A 11 -29.50 17.89 20.70
C ILE A 11 -28.87 17.39 19.40
N ILE A 12 -27.60 17.74 19.14
CA ILE A 12 -26.81 17.13 18.07
C ILE A 12 -26.21 15.84 18.63
N ILE A 13 -26.87 14.73 18.34
CA ILE A 13 -26.30 13.38 18.48
C ILE A 13 -25.44 13.14 17.23
N SER A 14 -24.13 13.40 17.31
CA SER A 14 -23.21 12.88 16.29
C SER A 14 -22.72 11.50 16.75
N LEU A 15 -23.26 10.47 16.11
CA LEU A 15 -22.91 9.07 16.32
C LEU A 15 -21.39 8.88 16.33
N SER A 16 -20.89 8.29 17.40
CA SER A 16 -19.56 7.70 17.46
C SER A 16 -19.52 6.53 16.47
N PHE A 17 -18.88 6.73 15.32
CA PHE A 17 -18.48 5.62 14.45
C PHE A 17 -17.35 4.87 15.16
N TYR A 18 -17.70 3.96 16.07
CA TYR A 18 -16.83 2.87 16.46
C TYR A 18 -16.79 1.86 15.30
N PHE A 19 -16.08 2.22 14.23
CA PHE A 19 -15.60 1.20 13.29
C PHE A 19 -14.44 0.48 13.99
N CYS A 20 -14.79 -0.59 14.71
CA CYS A 20 -13.81 -1.52 15.24
C CYS A 20 -13.33 -2.38 14.07
N ASP A 21 -12.22 -1.96 13.45
CA ASP A 21 -11.50 -2.74 12.47
C ASP A 21 -10.95 -3.99 13.17
N LYS A 22 -11.53 -5.17 12.88
CA LYS A 22 -10.98 -6.45 13.35
C LYS A 22 -9.72 -6.75 12.54
N GLY A 23 -8.63 -6.08 12.89
CA GLY A 23 -7.31 -6.44 12.42
C GLY A 23 -6.98 -7.85 12.90
N ASN A 24 -6.75 -8.77 11.96
CA ASN A 24 -6.18 -10.07 12.27
C ASN A 24 -4.72 -9.86 12.68
N SER A 25 -4.50 -9.72 13.98
CA SER A 25 -3.16 -9.67 14.57
C SER A 25 -2.60 -11.07 14.66
N ILE A 26 -1.52 -11.35 13.95
CA ILE A 26 -0.63 -12.46 14.31
C ILE A 26 0.65 -11.83 14.85
N ASN A 27 0.99 -12.15 16.10
CA ASN A 27 2.12 -11.59 16.86
C ASN A 27 2.12 -10.06 17.06
N GLY A 28 0.95 -9.43 17.21
CA GLY A 28 0.86 -7.99 17.50
C GLY A 28 1.25 -7.06 16.33
N LEU A 29 1.54 -7.63 15.15
CA LEU A 29 1.79 -6.91 13.91
C LEU A 29 0.43 -6.52 13.29
N LYS A 30 0.23 -5.23 13.02
CA LYS A 30 -0.92 -4.67 12.33
C LYS A 30 -0.46 -3.90 11.08
N ILE A 31 -0.02 -4.60 10.02
CA ILE A 31 -0.18 -3.98 8.70
C ILE A 31 -1.67 -4.04 8.43
N PRO A 32 -2.39 -2.91 8.39
CA PRO A 32 -3.77 -2.99 7.99
C PRO A 32 -3.82 -3.33 6.50
N GLY A 33 -4.52 -4.40 6.14
CA GLY A 33 -4.97 -4.55 4.76
C GLY A 33 -5.72 -3.28 4.31
N GLY A 34 -5.70 -3.00 3.02
CA GLY A 34 -6.35 -1.83 2.46
C GLY A 34 -5.62 -1.22 1.28
N ALA A 35 -6.14 -0.08 0.84
CA ALA A 35 -5.55 0.70 -0.24
C ALA A 35 -4.54 1.72 0.29
N TYR A 36 -3.43 1.83 -0.41
CA TYR A 36 -2.33 2.73 -0.14
C TYR A 36 -2.11 3.63 -1.36
N ALA A 37 -1.93 4.93 -1.14
CA ALA A 37 -1.32 5.81 -2.14
C ALA A 37 0.15 5.42 -2.27
N HIS A 38 0.65 5.24 -3.50
CA HIS A 38 1.99 4.76 -3.77
C HIS A 38 2.79 5.81 -4.55
N SER A 39 4.05 6.02 -4.14
CA SER A 39 5.06 6.79 -4.86
C SER A 39 6.35 5.98 -4.93
N GLY A 40 6.88 5.80 -6.14
CA GLY A 40 8.15 5.13 -6.43
C GLY A 40 9.17 6.12 -6.96
N PHE A 41 10.39 6.05 -6.44
CA PHE A 41 11.50 6.96 -6.72
C PHE A 41 12.67 6.21 -7.32
N ASP A 42 13.41 6.81 -8.24
CA ASP A 42 14.65 6.22 -8.75
C ASP A 42 15.79 6.27 -7.70
N SER A 43 16.97 5.75 -8.07
CA SER A 43 18.15 5.74 -7.20
C SER A 43 18.70 7.13 -6.85
N THR A 44 18.24 8.19 -7.53
CA THR A 44 18.58 9.59 -7.26
C THR A 44 17.53 10.30 -6.40
N GLY A 45 16.40 9.64 -6.11
CA GLY A 45 15.30 10.19 -5.33
C GLY A 45 14.27 10.97 -6.16
N VAL A 46 14.31 10.89 -7.49
CA VAL A 46 13.29 11.49 -8.36
C VAL A 46 12.09 10.56 -8.43
N GLU A 47 10.87 11.08 -8.22
CA GLU A 47 9.64 10.30 -8.35
C GLU A 47 9.40 9.91 -9.82
N ILE A 48 9.19 8.62 -10.08
CA ILE A 48 9.07 8.04 -11.42
C ILE A 48 7.81 7.19 -11.60
N VAL A 49 7.14 6.82 -10.52
CA VAL A 49 5.91 6.02 -10.51
C VAL A 49 4.99 6.55 -9.41
N THR A 50 3.69 6.66 -9.69
CA THR A 50 2.68 7.05 -8.70
C THR A 50 1.38 6.27 -8.90
N GLY A 51 0.52 6.18 -7.89
CA GLY A 51 -0.80 5.56 -8.03
C GLY A 51 -1.30 4.96 -6.73
N TRP A 52 -1.84 3.75 -6.80
CA TRP A 52 -2.29 3.03 -5.62
C TRP A 52 -1.96 1.53 -5.67
N ILE A 53 -1.78 0.97 -4.48
CA ILE A 53 -1.61 -0.46 -4.23
C ILE A 53 -2.62 -0.88 -3.17
N LYS A 54 -3.31 -2.00 -3.38
CA LYS A 54 -4.22 -2.62 -2.41
C LYS A 54 -3.60 -3.91 -1.90
N ILE A 55 -3.45 -4.00 -0.58
CA ILE A 55 -2.90 -5.14 0.14
C ILE A 55 -4.02 -5.89 0.83
N ILE A 56 -4.08 -7.21 0.62
CA ILE A 56 -5.05 -8.13 1.21
C ILE A 56 -4.26 -9.22 1.93
N PHE A 57 -4.57 -9.43 3.21
CA PHE A 57 -4.02 -10.54 3.98
C PHE A 57 -4.90 -11.78 3.74
N ASP A 58 -4.33 -12.77 3.04
CA ASP A 58 -4.99 -14.06 2.83
C ASP A 58 -4.94 -14.88 4.14
N ASP A 59 -3.85 -14.75 4.90
CA ASP A 59 -3.66 -15.30 6.26
C ASP A 59 -2.67 -14.43 7.08
N SER A 60 -2.06 -14.97 8.15
CA SER A 60 -1.01 -14.31 8.97
C SER A 60 0.12 -13.64 8.21
N ALA A 61 0.53 -14.28 7.12
CA ALA A 61 1.82 -14.07 6.50
C ALA A 61 1.71 -14.03 4.98
N THR A 62 0.65 -14.58 4.39
CA THR A 62 0.42 -14.56 2.95
C THR A 62 -0.37 -13.33 2.53
N ILE A 63 0.10 -12.68 1.46
CA ILE A 63 -0.49 -11.45 0.93
C ILE A 63 -0.87 -11.63 -0.53
N SER A 64 -2.05 -11.13 -0.86
CA SER A 64 -2.50 -10.88 -2.21
C SER A 64 -2.86 -9.41 -2.40
N GLY A 65 -3.13 -9.02 -3.64
CA GLY A 65 -3.54 -7.65 -3.91
C GLY A 65 -3.59 -7.31 -5.37
N GLU A 66 -3.76 -6.02 -5.60
CA GLU A 66 -3.91 -5.40 -6.91
C GLU A 66 -3.37 -3.99 -6.85
N TRP A 67 -2.95 -3.46 -8.00
CA TRP A 67 -2.36 -2.14 -8.10
C TRP A 67 -2.76 -1.48 -9.40
N GLN A 68 -2.73 -0.15 -9.39
CA GLN A 68 -2.79 0.67 -10.58
C GLN A 68 -1.81 1.83 -10.43
N LEU A 69 -0.82 1.87 -11.31
CA LEU A 69 0.35 2.74 -11.21
C LEU A 69 0.58 3.42 -12.55
N ASP A 70 0.87 4.71 -12.52
CA ASP A 70 1.20 5.53 -13.66
C ASP A 70 2.68 5.92 -13.60
N LYS A 71 3.32 6.02 -14.76
CA LYS A 71 4.68 6.56 -14.84
C LYS A 71 4.68 8.09 -14.78
N ILE A 72 5.69 8.64 -14.13
CA ILE A 72 6.00 10.07 -14.16
C ILE A 72 7.24 10.25 -15.05
N GLY A 73 7.11 11.06 -16.09
CA GLY A 73 8.16 11.25 -17.10
C GLY A 73 8.37 10.03 -18.00
N ASP A 74 9.62 9.73 -18.33
CA ASP A 74 10.00 8.61 -19.19
C ASP A 74 11.16 7.77 -18.58
N PRO A 75 10.96 7.22 -17.38
CA PRO A 75 11.97 6.42 -16.70
C PRO A 75 12.27 5.15 -17.51
N LYS A 76 13.53 4.72 -17.48
CA LYS A 76 14.00 3.54 -18.22
C LYS A 76 14.18 2.36 -17.27
N ASN A 77 13.96 1.17 -17.79
CA ASN A 77 14.21 -0.09 -17.09
C ASN A 77 13.53 -0.14 -15.72
N ILE A 78 12.24 0.17 -15.65
CA ILE A 78 11.48 0.09 -14.39
C ILE A 78 10.67 -1.21 -14.28
N GLY A 79 10.80 -2.12 -15.24
CA GLY A 79 10.00 -3.35 -15.26
C GLY A 79 8.50 -3.11 -15.43
N PRO A 80 7.69 -4.17 -15.33
CA PRO A 80 6.23 -4.10 -15.51
C PRO A 80 5.50 -3.58 -14.26
N GLN A 81 5.81 -2.37 -13.81
CA GLN A 81 5.16 -1.71 -12.65
C GLN A 81 4.26 -0.52 -13.01
N VAL A 82 3.80 -0.44 -14.26
CA VAL A 82 2.94 0.64 -14.77
C VAL A 82 1.74 0.03 -15.49
N GLY A 83 0.58 0.69 -15.40
CA GLY A 83 -0.71 0.15 -15.80
C GLY A 83 -1.46 -0.38 -14.60
N SER A 84 -1.95 -1.62 -14.69
CA SER A 84 -2.63 -2.30 -13.59
C SER A 84 -2.23 -3.77 -13.54
N GLY A 85 -2.25 -4.37 -12.34
CA GLY A 85 -1.93 -5.77 -12.18
C GLY A 85 -2.30 -6.31 -10.81
N SER A 86 -2.06 -7.62 -10.63
CA SER A 86 -2.16 -8.28 -9.33
C SER A 86 -0.80 -8.33 -8.67
N LEU A 87 -0.78 -8.42 -7.34
CA LEU A 87 0.44 -8.69 -6.58
C LEU A 87 0.29 -9.92 -5.69
N LYS A 88 1.42 -10.52 -5.35
CA LYS A 88 1.54 -11.56 -4.33
C LYS A 88 2.72 -11.24 -3.43
N GLY A 89 2.63 -11.60 -2.17
CA GLY A 89 3.67 -11.29 -1.22
C GLY A 89 3.59 -12.10 0.05
N ASN A 90 4.52 -11.83 0.96
CA ASN A 90 4.56 -12.45 2.26
C ASN A 90 5.20 -11.54 3.33
N LEU A 91 4.90 -11.87 4.59
CA LEU A 91 5.64 -11.37 5.75
C LEU A 91 6.65 -12.41 6.20
N GLU A 92 7.91 -12.01 6.26
CA GLU A 92 9.00 -12.85 6.74
C GLU A 92 10.07 -11.98 7.38
N ASN A 93 10.63 -12.41 8.52
CA ASN A 93 11.73 -11.71 9.20
C ASN A 93 11.48 -10.20 9.45
N ASN A 94 10.25 -9.83 9.83
CA ASN A 94 9.79 -8.44 10.00
C ASN A 94 9.88 -7.56 8.74
N GLN A 95 9.92 -8.19 7.57
CA GLN A 95 9.87 -7.52 6.28
C GLN A 95 8.62 -7.92 5.52
N LEU A 96 8.07 -6.94 4.83
CA LEU A 96 7.05 -7.11 3.81
C LEU A 96 7.75 -7.29 2.48
N PHE A 97 7.47 -8.40 1.81
CA PHE A 97 7.92 -8.69 0.45
C PHE A 97 6.71 -8.75 -0.47
N LEU A 98 6.70 -7.96 -1.54
CA LEU A 98 5.65 -7.97 -2.58
C LEU A 98 6.30 -8.17 -3.94
N ASN A 99 5.70 -9.00 -4.79
CA ASN A 99 5.97 -9.12 -6.21
C ASN A 99 4.78 -8.49 -6.97
N LEU A 100 5.04 -7.42 -7.72
CA LEU A 100 4.01 -6.65 -8.45
C LEU A 100 3.57 -7.32 -9.74
N ASN A 101 4.25 -8.38 -10.17
CA ASN A 101 3.86 -9.13 -11.36
C ASN A 101 4.16 -10.62 -11.13
N PRO A 102 3.38 -11.29 -10.26
CA PRO A 102 3.53 -12.71 -10.03
C PRO A 102 3.25 -13.49 -11.32
N GLY A 103 3.96 -14.60 -11.52
CA GLY A 103 3.81 -15.48 -12.70
C GLY A 103 4.84 -15.27 -13.82
N TYR A 104 5.73 -14.28 -13.68
CA TYR A 104 6.93 -14.16 -14.51
C TYR A 104 8.13 -14.77 -13.79
N VAL A 105 9.02 -15.44 -14.54
CA VAL A 105 10.24 -16.06 -14.01
C VAL A 105 11.41 -15.07 -13.96
N ASP A 106 11.57 -14.26 -15.02
CA ASP A 106 12.76 -13.40 -15.22
C ASP A 106 12.39 -11.96 -15.68
N ASN A 107 11.42 -11.33 -15.03
CA ASN A 107 10.99 -9.95 -15.36
C ASN A 107 10.16 -9.35 -14.21
N ASN A 108 10.63 -9.43 -12.97
CA ASN A 108 9.83 -9.14 -11.79
C ASN A 108 10.16 -7.79 -11.17
N VAL A 109 9.14 -7.11 -10.65
CA VAL A 109 9.31 -5.95 -9.78
C VAL A 109 8.94 -6.34 -8.37
N PHE A 110 9.91 -6.22 -7.46
CA PHE A 110 9.75 -6.52 -6.06
C PHE A 110 9.68 -5.23 -5.24
N LEU A 111 8.83 -5.20 -4.22
CA LEU A 111 8.82 -4.20 -3.16
C LEU A 111 9.22 -4.86 -1.84
N THR A 112 10.23 -4.32 -1.18
CA THR A 112 10.69 -4.81 0.13
C THR A 112 10.76 -3.65 1.11
N CYS A 113 10.04 -3.75 2.23
CA CYS A 113 10.15 -2.76 3.31
C CYS A 113 10.15 -3.42 4.68
N PRO A 114 10.85 -2.83 5.67
CA PRO A 114 10.57 -3.15 7.06
C PRO A 114 9.11 -2.87 7.38
N TYR A 115 8.55 -3.65 8.29
CA TYR A 115 7.23 -3.38 8.82
C TYR A 115 7.30 -2.33 9.96
N ASP A 116 6.64 -1.19 9.77
CA ASP A 116 6.37 -0.16 10.79
C ASP A 116 4.95 0.40 10.61
N ASP A 117 4.29 0.75 11.71
CA ASP A 117 2.83 0.69 11.93
C ASP A 117 1.97 1.65 11.07
N GLN A 118 2.55 2.51 10.23
CA GLN A 118 1.76 3.54 9.51
C GLN A 118 2.21 3.87 8.09
N LYS A 119 3.45 3.55 7.69
CA LYS A 119 3.99 3.87 6.37
C LYS A 119 4.83 2.71 5.86
N LEU A 120 4.52 2.25 4.65
CA LEU A 120 5.34 1.24 3.99
C LEU A 120 6.42 1.98 3.21
N MET A 121 7.63 2.00 3.75
CA MET A 121 8.77 2.69 3.14
C MET A 121 9.90 1.71 2.91
N GLY A 122 10.34 1.57 1.66
CA GLY A 122 11.32 0.54 1.33
C GLY A 122 11.95 0.71 -0.04
N LYS A 123 12.41 -0.42 -0.58
CA LYS A 123 13.06 -0.49 -1.88
C LYS A 123 12.14 -1.14 -2.89
N TRP A 124 12.22 -0.67 -4.13
CA TRP A 124 11.76 -1.44 -5.26
C TRP A 124 12.95 -1.92 -6.09
N GLU A 125 12.85 -3.12 -6.64
CA GLU A 125 13.87 -3.73 -7.48
C GLU A 125 13.22 -4.32 -8.72
N TYR A 126 13.69 -3.92 -9.90
CA TYR A 126 13.37 -4.60 -11.15
C TYR A 126 14.48 -5.61 -11.46
N ALA A 127 14.13 -6.89 -11.49
CA ALA A 127 15.05 -7.98 -11.76
C ALA A 127 14.64 -8.80 -12.98
N GLY A 128 15.64 -9.30 -13.70
CA GLY A 128 15.48 -10.29 -14.75
C GLY A 128 16.62 -11.31 -14.72
N PHE A 129 16.83 -12.03 -15.83
CA PHE A 129 17.88 -13.05 -15.93
C PHE A 129 19.28 -12.62 -15.45
N PRO A 130 19.81 -11.41 -15.74
CA PRO A 130 21.14 -10.99 -15.26
C PRO A 130 21.18 -10.57 -13.78
N GLY A 131 20.06 -10.64 -13.06
CA GLY A 131 19.89 -10.11 -11.71
C GLY A 131 19.14 -8.78 -11.68
N ILE A 132 19.44 -7.93 -10.70
CA ILE A 132 18.83 -6.60 -10.55
C ILE A 132 19.26 -5.71 -11.72
N ILE A 133 18.29 -5.24 -12.48
CA ILE A 133 18.46 -4.35 -13.64
C ILE A 133 18.36 -2.89 -13.21
N ASN A 134 17.44 -2.57 -12.30
CA ASN A 134 17.24 -1.23 -11.78
C ASN A 134 16.59 -1.28 -10.39
N PHE A 135 16.71 -0.21 -9.63
CA PHE A 135 16.18 -0.13 -8.27
C PHE A 135 15.96 1.31 -7.83
N GLY A 136 15.25 1.46 -6.74
CA GLY A 136 15.07 2.73 -6.07
C GLY A 136 14.33 2.55 -4.75
N THR A 137 13.59 3.57 -4.34
CA THR A 137 12.81 3.53 -3.10
C THR A 137 11.34 3.74 -3.38
N PHE A 138 10.49 3.37 -2.43
CA PHE A 138 9.07 3.68 -2.50
C PHE A 138 8.54 4.10 -1.14
N VAL A 139 7.41 4.81 -1.18
CA VAL A 139 6.56 5.09 -0.04
C VAL A 139 5.14 4.68 -0.41
N ALA A 140 4.47 3.97 0.50
CA ALA A 140 3.04 3.71 0.41
C ALA A 140 2.34 4.14 1.71
N GLU A 141 1.39 5.06 1.58
CA GLU A 141 0.64 5.65 2.70
C GLU A 141 -0.81 5.21 2.65
N LYS A 142 -1.36 4.78 3.79
CA LYS A 142 -2.74 4.29 3.85
C LYS A 142 -3.73 5.40 3.48
N LYS A 143 -4.73 5.06 2.66
CA LYS A 143 -5.87 5.95 2.35
C LYS A 143 -6.98 5.83 3.37
#